data_AF-A0A2D5SYH1-F1
#
_entry.id   AF-A0A2D5SYH1-F1
#
_cell.length_a   1.000
_cell.length_b   1.000
_cell.length_c   1.000
_cell.angle_alpha   90.00
_cell.angle_beta   90.00
_cell.angle_gamma   90.00
#
_symmetry.space_group_name_H-M   'P 1'
#
loop_
_entity.id
_entity.type
_entity.pdbx_description
1 polymer ?
#
loop_
_entity_poly.entity_id
_entity_poly.type
_entity_poly.pdbx_seq_one_letter_code
_entity_poly.pdbx_strand_id
1 'polypeptide(L)'
;MSVAKAAEALLLKLGISPKQRTPFKDEATFELITQAKSNGAAVISIELAKDKTRYDLNYLGLYAFYAYRLAQTQEQKIQELTLKAEIANIFKHPELSQSLINAYLEQQLIKEAEQAYQVFKLDFPNHKSIALLENKINSYK
;
A
#
# COMPACT_ATOMS: atom_id res chain seq x y z
N MET A 1 -8.50 2.00 14.53
CA MET A 1 -9.04 3.24 15.15
C MET A 1 -7.85 4.04 15.65
N SER A 2 -7.69 5.31 15.25
CA SER A 2 -6.58 6.17 15.73
C SER A 2 -6.80 6.59 17.19
N VAL A 3 -5.73 6.98 17.87
CA VAL A 3 -5.80 7.49 19.26
C VAL A 3 -6.71 8.73 19.33
N ALA A 4 -6.59 9.66 18.37
CA ALA A 4 -7.39 10.87 18.41
C ALA A 4 -8.88 10.61 18.09
N LYS A 5 -9.22 9.67 17.18
CA LYS A 5 -10.63 9.23 17.01
C LYS A 5 -11.18 8.56 18.27
N ALA A 6 -10.37 7.78 19.00
CA ALA A 6 -10.78 7.18 20.26
C ALA A 6 -11.05 8.25 21.35
N ALA A 7 -10.20 9.28 21.41
CA ALA A 7 -10.40 10.43 22.30
C ALA A 7 -11.66 11.22 21.94
N GLU A 8 -11.91 11.48 20.65
CA GLU A 8 -13.14 12.13 20.18
C GLU A 8 -14.40 11.33 20.54
N ALA A 9 -14.36 10.01 20.38
CA ALA A 9 -15.46 9.13 20.77
C ALA A 9 -15.72 9.14 22.28
N LEU A 10 -14.67 9.25 23.10
CA LEU A 10 -14.80 9.40 24.55
C LEU A 10 -15.46 10.74 24.92
N LEU A 11 -15.02 11.85 24.31
CA LEU A 11 -15.62 13.17 24.53
C LEU A 11 -17.12 13.17 24.19
N LEU A 12 -17.50 12.57 23.05
CA LEU A 12 -18.90 12.42 22.67
C LEU A 12 -19.70 11.62 23.70
N LYS A 13 -19.14 10.52 24.24
CA LYS A 13 -19.78 9.75 25.33
C LYS A 13 -19.95 10.55 26.63
N LEU A 14 -19.10 11.54 26.86
CA LEU A 14 -19.18 12.45 28.01
C LEU A 14 -20.10 13.66 27.75
N GLY A 15 -20.79 13.71 26.60
CA GLY A 15 -21.64 14.85 26.22
C GLY A 15 -20.86 16.10 25.79
N ILE A 16 -19.55 15.95 25.53
CA ILE A 16 -18.69 17.02 25.05
C ILE A 16 -18.55 16.91 23.54
N SER A 17 -19.02 17.92 22.80
CA SER A 17 -18.82 18.01 21.35
C SER A 17 -17.36 18.36 21.04
N PRO A 18 -16.58 17.47 20.39
CA PRO A 18 -15.22 17.78 19.99
C PRO A 18 -15.22 18.94 18.98
N LYS A 19 -14.26 19.85 19.09
CA LYS A 19 -14.06 20.87 18.04
C LYS A 19 -13.60 20.18 16.75
N GLN A 20 -14.15 20.62 15.62
CA GLN A 20 -13.68 20.16 14.31
C GLN A 20 -12.21 20.53 14.13
N ARG A 21 -11.42 19.56 13.70
CA ARG A 21 -9.99 19.72 13.39
C ARG A 21 -9.65 19.08 12.07
N THR A 22 -8.52 19.49 11.50
CA THR A 22 -7.90 18.75 10.40
C THR A 22 -7.27 17.47 10.99
N PRO A 23 -7.55 16.29 10.41
CA PRO A 23 -6.87 15.06 10.80
C PRO A 23 -5.36 15.18 10.64
N PHE A 24 -4.60 14.50 11.49
CA PHE A 24 -3.16 14.34 11.24
C PHE A 24 -2.93 13.48 9.99
N LYS A 25 -1.76 13.59 9.36
CA LYS A 25 -1.48 12.92 8.08
C LYS A 25 -1.57 11.41 8.17
N ASP A 26 -1.10 10.83 9.27
CA ASP A 26 -1.19 9.40 9.57
C ASP A 26 -2.66 8.94 9.72
N GLU A 27 -3.50 9.73 10.38
CA GLU A 27 -4.94 9.46 10.49
C GLU A 27 -5.64 9.54 9.14
N ALA A 28 -5.35 10.57 8.35
CA ALA A 28 -5.89 10.71 7.00
C ALA A 28 -5.45 9.55 6.10
N THR A 29 -4.21 9.08 6.28
CA THR A 29 -3.65 7.95 5.54
C THR A 29 -4.30 6.63 5.93
N PHE A 30 -4.49 6.38 7.23
CA PHE A 30 -5.18 5.19 7.71
C PHE A 30 -6.64 5.15 7.23
N GLU A 31 -7.31 6.30 7.24
CA GLU A 31 -8.66 6.43 6.70
C GLU A 31 -8.70 6.16 5.19
N LEU A 32 -7.75 6.72 4.43
CA LEU A 32 -7.63 6.47 2.99
C LEU A 32 -7.43 4.98 2.68
N ILE A 33 -6.56 4.29 3.42
CA ILE A 33 -6.38 2.84 3.29
C ILE A 33 -7.69 2.10 3.57
N THR A 34 -8.43 2.50 4.62
CA THR A 34 -9.71 1.88 4.99
C THR A 34 -10.76 2.07 3.89
N GLN A 35 -10.81 3.26 3.30
CA GLN A 35 -11.69 3.55 2.16
C GLN A 35 -11.29 2.74 0.93
N ALA A 36 -9.99 2.64 0.63
CA ALA A 36 -9.49 1.86 -0.49
C ALA A 36 -9.79 0.36 -0.34
N LYS A 37 -9.75 -0.17 0.89
CA LYS A 37 -10.20 -1.55 1.18
C LYS A 37 -11.68 -1.77 0.87
N SER A 38 -12.52 -0.79 1.17
CA SER A 38 -13.97 -0.91 1.02
C SER A 38 -14.44 -0.61 -0.40
N ASN A 39 -13.78 0.33 -1.08
CA ASN A 39 -14.23 0.93 -2.34
C ASN A 39 -13.30 0.62 -3.53
N GLY A 40 -12.18 -0.07 -3.29
CA GLY A 40 -11.18 -0.42 -4.32
C GLY A 40 -9.90 0.42 -4.24
N ALA A 41 -8.79 -0.19 -4.67
CA ALA A 41 -7.45 0.39 -4.53
C ALA A 41 -7.29 1.75 -5.24
N ALA A 42 -7.96 1.95 -6.38
CA ALA A 42 -7.90 3.19 -7.17
C ALA A 42 -8.30 4.46 -6.38
N VAL A 43 -9.01 4.32 -5.25
CA VAL A 43 -9.27 5.46 -4.35
C VAL A 43 -7.97 6.14 -3.90
N ILE A 44 -6.89 5.38 -3.73
CA ILE A 44 -5.58 5.91 -3.32
C ILE A 44 -5.05 6.90 -4.36
N SER A 45 -4.98 6.53 -5.63
CA SER A 45 -4.51 7.43 -6.68
C SER A 45 -5.41 8.64 -6.86
N ILE A 46 -6.73 8.44 -6.80
CA ILE A 46 -7.72 9.54 -6.90
C ILE A 46 -7.51 10.58 -5.79
N GLU A 47 -7.37 10.14 -4.53
CA GLU A 47 -7.22 11.06 -3.40
C GLU A 47 -5.83 11.73 -3.36
N LEU A 48 -4.78 10.99 -3.72
CA LEU A 48 -3.43 11.55 -3.82
C LEU A 48 -3.30 12.56 -4.97
N ALA A 49 -4.06 12.39 -6.06
CA ALA A 49 -4.11 13.36 -7.15
C ALA A 49 -4.78 14.68 -6.75
N LYS A 50 -5.74 14.65 -5.80
CA LYS A 50 -6.42 15.84 -5.28
C LYS A 50 -5.52 16.66 -4.36
N ASP A 51 -4.94 16.00 -3.35
CA ASP A 51 -4.03 16.64 -2.40
C ASP A 51 -3.09 15.61 -1.77
N LYS A 52 -1.93 15.42 -2.41
CA LYS A 52 -0.88 14.53 -1.92
C LYS A 52 -0.31 14.96 -0.56
N THR A 53 -0.37 16.24 -0.21
CA THR A 53 0.28 16.77 1.01
C THR A 53 -0.48 16.44 2.28
N ARG A 54 -1.78 16.10 2.14
CA ARG A 54 -2.66 15.64 3.22
C ARG A 54 -2.27 14.27 3.80
N TYR A 55 -1.53 13.47 3.05
CA TYR A 55 -1.24 12.07 3.38
C TYR A 55 0.24 11.85 3.73
N ASP A 56 0.50 10.82 4.50
CA ASP A 56 1.84 10.32 4.82
C ASP A 56 2.18 9.18 3.86
N LEU A 57 3.01 9.49 2.86
CA LEU A 57 3.40 8.53 1.83
C LEU A 57 4.33 7.44 2.35
N ASN A 58 5.14 7.75 3.37
CA ASN A 58 5.99 6.74 3.99
C ASN A 58 5.12 5.73 4.72
N TYR A 59 4.06 6.19 5.38
CA TYR A 59 3.11 5.28 6.01
C TYR A 59 2.35 4.44 4.99
N LEU A 60 1.91 5.01 3.84
CA LEU A 60 1.35 4.22 2.73
C LEU A 60 2.33 3.15 2.23
N GLY A 61 3.60 3.51 2.03
CA GLY A 61 4.64 2.59 1.60
C GLY A 61 4.89 1.46 2.60
N LEU A 62 4.97 1.78 3.88
CA LEU A 62 5.10 0.80 4.97
C LEU A 62 3.90 -0.14 5.03
N TYR A 63 2.69 0.39 4.92
CA TYR A 63 1.47 -0.41 4.86
C TYR A 63 1.54 -1.40 3.69
N ALA A 64 1.79 -0.93 2.47
CA ALA A 64 1.87 -1.77 1.28
C ALA A 64 2.97 -2.84 1.37
N PHE A 65 4.08 -2.52 2.03
CA PHE A 65 5.17 -3.46 2.23
C PHE A 65 4.76 -4.64 3.14
N TYR A 66 4.09 -4.35 4.27
CA TYR A 66 3.79 -5.35 5.30
C TYR A 66 2.41 -6.01 5.19
N ALA A 67 1.36 -5.29 4.77
CA ALA A 67 -0.02 -5.74 4.89
C ALA A 67 -0.29 -7.07 4.16
N TYR A 68 0.21 -7.21 2.94
CA TYR A 68 0.09 -8.45 2.16
C TYR A 68 0.67 -9.68 2.89
N ARG A 69 1.81 -9.53 3.57
CA ARG A 69 2.45 -10.64 4.32
C ARG A 69 1.67 -11.00 5.59
N LEU A 70 0.95 -10.03 6.16
CA LEU A 70 0.15 -10.21 7.37
C LEU A 70 -1.26 -10.74 7.08
N ALA A 71 -1.70 -10.71 5.82
CA ALA A 71 -2.98 -11.28 5.41
C ALA A 71 -3.03 -12.79 5.66
N GLN A 72 -4.09 -13.24 6.32
CA GLN A 72 -4.24 -14.61 6.78
C GLN A 72 -5.04 -15.48 5.81
N THR A 73 -5.98 -14.88 5.09
CA THR A 73 -6.81 -15.58 4.10
C THR A 73 -6.38 -15.22 2.69
N GLN A 74 -6.71 -16.10 1.74
CA GLN A 74 -6.45 -15.86 0.34
C GLN A 74 -7.17 -14.60 -0.20
N GLU A 75 -8.39 -14.37 0.26
CA GLU A 75 -9.17 -13.16 -0.07
C GLU A 75 -8.46 -11.89 0.43
N GLN A 76 -7.97 -11.90 1.67
CA GLN A 76 -7.19 -10.78 2.21
C GLN A 76 -5.90 -10.58 1.41
N LYS A 77 -5.20 -11.66 1.03
CA LYS A 77 -3.98 -11.55 0.22
C LYS A 77 -4.25 -10.90 -1.13
N ILE A 78 -5.33 -11.28 -1.81
CA ILE A 78 -5.72 -10.66 -3.08
C ILE A 78 -6.04 -9.16 -2.87
N GLN A 79 -6.83 -8.82 -1.86
CA GLN A 79 -7.16 -7.43 -1.55
C GLN A 79 -5.90 -6.61 -1.27
N GLU A 80 -5.02 -7.07 -0.38
CA GLU A 80 -3.77 -6.37 -0.05
C GLU A 80 -2.81 -6.30 -1.23
N LEU A 81 -2.79 -7.30 -2.11
CA LEU A 81 -1.97 -7.28 -3.33
C LEU A 81 -2.43 -6.15 -4.26
N THR A 82 -3.74 -5.96 -4.44
CA THR A 82 -4.25 -4.84 -5.26
C THR A 82 -3.86 -3.48 -4.69
N LEU A 83 -3.95 -3.31 -3.37
CA LEU A 83 -3.52 -2.09 -2.69
C LEU A 83 -2.01 -1.87 -2.83
N LYS A 84 -1.23 -2.94 -2.67
CA LYS A 84 0.23 -2.92 -2.81
C LYS A 84 0.65 -2.50 -4.21
N ALA A 85 0.00 -3.03 -5.24
CA ALA A 85 0.25 -2.69 -6.63
C ALA A 85 -0.03 -1.20 -6.90
N GLU A 86 -1.18 -0.71 -6.44
CA GLU A 86 -1.56 0.69 -6.60
C GLU A 86 -0.56 1.63 -5.90
N ILE A 87 -0.20 1.31 -4.66
CA ILE A 87 0.73 2.13 -3.88
C ILE A 87 2.14 2.11 -4.50
N ALA A 88 2.61 0.96 -5.01
CA ALA A 88 3.92 0.85 -5.64
C ALA A 88 4.06 1.68 -6.93
N ASN A 89 2.95 1.91 -7.65
CA ASN A 89 2.94 2.80 -8.81
C ASN A 89 3.17 4.28 -8.43
N ILE A 90 2.81 4.66 -7.19
CA ILE A 90 2.84 6.05 -6.71
C ILE A 90 4.09 6.31 -5.85
N PHE A 91 4.43 5.36 -4.99
CA PHE A 91 5.57 5.40 -4.08
C PHE A 91 6.66 4.45 -4.59
N LYS A 92 7.53 4.99 -5.45
CA LYS A 92 8.64 4.24 -6.04
C LYS A 92 9.72 3.98 -5.00
N HIS A 93 9.82 2.72 -4.56
CA HIS A 93 10.85 2.28 -3.61
C HIS A 93 11.31 0.85 -3.94
N PRO A 94 12.62 0.56 -3.98
CA PRO A 94 13.10 -0.72 -4.51
C PRO A 94 12.61 -1.92 -3.70
N GLU A 95 12.63 -1.85 -2.37
CA GLU A 95 12.15 -2.91 -1.49
C GLU A 95 10.64 -3.16 -1.65
N LEU A 96 9.85 -2.08 -1.82
CA LEU A 96 8.42 -2.20 -2.06
C LEU A 96 8.17 -2.87 -3.41
N SER A 97 8.79 -2.40 -4.48
CA SER A 97 8.64 -2.96 -5.83
C SER A 97 9.13 -4.41 -5.91
N GLN A 98 10.25 -4.75 -5.26
CA GLN A 98 10.72 -6.14 -5.13
C GLN A 98 9.71 -7.00 -4.37
N SER A 99 9.15 -6.48 -3.28
CA SER A 99 8.12 -7.21 -2.52
C SER A 99 6.83 -7.41 -3.32
N LEU A 100 6.48 -6.49 -4.23
CA LEU A 100 5.33 -6.63 -5.13
C LEU A 100 5.56 -7.76 -6.15
N ILE A 101 6.72 -7.80 -6.80
CA ILE A 101 7.10 -8.88 -7.73
C ILE A 101 7.01 -10.23 -7.02
N ASN A 102 7.55 -10.32 -5.81
CA ASN A 102 7.49 -11.54 -5.01
C ASN A 102 6.05 -11.96 -4.67
N ALA A 103 5.17 -10.99 -4.36
CA ALA A 103 3.78 -11.26 -4.07
C ALA A 103 3.03 -11.77 -5.32
N TYR A 104 3.30 -11.20 -6.49
CA TYR A 104 2.75 -11.73 -7.75
C TYR A 104 3.19 -13.17 -8.01
N LEU A 105 4.48 -13.48 -7.84
CA LEU A 105 4.99 -14.85 -8.01
C LEU A 105 4.36 -15.83 -7.01
N GLU A 106 4.20 -15.44 -5.75
CA GLU A 106 3.52 -16.26 -4.74
C GLU A 106 2.08 -16.60 -5.15
N GLN A 107 1.40 -15.67 -5.83
CA GLN A 107 0.04 -15.82 -6.33
C GLN A 107 -0.02 -16.46 -7.73
N GLN A 108 1.10 -16.95 -8.27
CA GLN A 108 1.21 -17.51 -9.63
C GLN A 108 0.82 -16.53 -10.75
N LEU A 109 0.86 -15.22 -10.47
CA LEU A 109 0.59 -14.12 -11.40
C LEU A 109 1.88 -13.77 -12.17
N ILE A 110 2.34 -14.70 -13.01
CA ILE A 110 3.67 -14.62 -13.62
C ILE A 110 3.78 -13.44 -14.60
N LYS A 111 2.72 -13.15 -15.35
CA LYS A 111 2.72 -12.03 -16.32
C LYS A 111 2.84 -10.68 -15.61
N GLU A 112 2.11 -10.52 -14.51
CA GLU A 112 2.13 -9.33 -13.66
C GLU A 112 3.50 -9.17 -12.99
N ALA A 113 4.11 -10.27 -12.53
CA ALA A 113 5.47 -10.26 -12.00
C ALA A 113 6.51 -9.82 -13.05
N GLU A 114 6.41 -10.32 -14.29
CA GLU A 114 7.29 -9.91 -15.39
C GLU A 114 7.13 -8.43 -15.74
N GLN A 115 5.89 -7.94 -15.82
CA GLN A 115 5.62 -6.53 -16.06
C GLN A 115 6.19 -5.64 -14.96
N ALA A 116 5.93 -6.00 -13.69
CA ALA A 116 6.47 -5.28 -12.54
C ALA A 116 8.01 -5.32 -12.51
N TYR A 117 8.64 -6.41 -12.95
CA TYR A 117 10.09 -6.50 -13.09
C TYR A 117 10.66 -5.59 -14.18
N GLN A 118 9.98 -5.44 -15.33
CA GLN A 118 10.42 -4.47 -16.34
C GLN A 118 10.36 -3.05 -15.78
N VAL A 119 9.28 -2.69 -15.08
CA VAL A 119 9.15 -1.39 -14.40
C VAL A 119 10.26 -1.22 -13.35
N PHE A 120 10.55 -2.26 -12.56
CA PHE A 120 11.62 -2.23 -11.56
C PHE A 120 12.99 -1.92 -12.17
N LYS A 121 13.33 -2.53 -13.32
CA LYS A 121 14.59 -2.24 -14.02
C LYS A 121 14.67 -0.81 -14.53
N LEU A 122 13.54 -0.24 -14.96
CA LEU A 122 13.49 1.14 -15.43
C LEU A 122 13.65 2.13 -14.27
N ASP A 123 12.97 1.88 -13.16
CA ASP A 123 13.00 2.76 -11.98
C ASP A 123 14.32 2.61 -11.19
N PHE A 124 14.94 1.43 -11.20
CA PHE A 124 16.13 1.11 -10.39
C PHE A 124 17.22 0.33 -11.17
N PRO A 125 17.78 0.89 -12.27
CA PRO A 125 18.60 0.15 -13.24
C PRO A 125 19.89 -0.47 -12.69
N ASN A 126 20.43 0.07 -11.58
CA ASN A 126 21.67 -0.41 -10.97
C ASN A 126 21.44 -1.17 -9.66
N HIS A 127 20.19 -1.54 -9.35
CA HIS A 127 19.90 -2.20 -8.08
C HIS A 127 20.37 -3.66 -8.08
N LYS A 128 21.07 -4.06 -7.01
CA LYS A 128 21.63 -5.41 -6.82
C LYS A 128 20.61 -6.54 -6.95
N SER A 129 19.32 -6.25 -6.72
CA SER A 129 18.25 -7.24 -6.78
C SER A 129 17.84 -7.65 -8.20
N ILE A 130 18.29 -6.98 -9.26
CA ILE A 130 17.84 -7.26 -10.64
C ILE A 130 18.12 -8.72 -11.02
N ALA A 131 19.38 -9.16 -10.94
CA ALA A 131 19.76 -10.53 -11.31
C ALA A 131 19.04 -11.60 -10.46
N LEU A 132 18.83 -11.30 -9.17
CA LEU A 132 18.12 -12.21 -8.27
C LEU A 132 16.63 -12.32 -8.64
N LEU A 133 15.98 -11.20 -8.98
CA LEU A 133 14.59 -11.18 -9.42
C LEU A 133 14.41 -11.89 -10.76
N GLU A 134 15.32 -11.70 -11.70
CA GLU A 134 15.31 -12.36 -13.01
C GLU A 134 15.36 -13.89 -12.88
N ASN A 135 16.36 -14.39 -12.13
CA ASN A 135 16.50 -15.82 -11.87
C ASN A 135 15.26 -16.39 -11.17
N LYS A 136 14.69 -15.64 -10.22
CA LYS A 136 13.49 -16.06 -9.52
C LYS A 136 12.29 -16.15 -10.46
N ILE A 137 12.04 -15.16 -11.30
CA ILE A 137 10.93 -15.18 -12.26
C ILE A 137 11.06 -16.36 -13.23
N ASN A 138 12.27 -16.61 -13.73
CA ASN A 138 12.51 -17.72 -14.66
C ASN A 138 12.27 -19.10 -14.05
N SER A 139 12.36 -19.26 -12.72
CA SER A 139 12.05 -20.52 -12.04
C SER A 139 10.56 -20.88 -11.99
N TYR A 140 9.67 -19.97 -12.40
CA TYR A 140 8.22 -20.17 -12.47
C TYR A 140 7.72 -20.40 -13.91
N LYS A 141 8.64 -20.53 -14.88
CA LYS A 141 8.36 -20.87 -16.28
C LYS A 141 8.55 -22.36 -16.50
#